data_AF-A0A9D1GRD1-F1
#
_entry.id   AF-A0A9D1GRD1-F1
#
_cell.length_a   1.000
_cell.length_b   1.000
_cell.length_c   1.000
_cell.angle_alpha   90.00
_cell.angle_beta   90.00
_cell.angle_gamma   90.00
#
_symmetry.space_group_name_H-M   'P 1'
#
loop_
_entity.id
_entity.type
_entity.pdbx_description
1 polymer ?
#
loop_
_entity_poly.entity_id
_entity_poly.type
_entity_poly.pdbx_seq_one_letter_code
_entity_poly.pdbx_strand_id
1 'polypeptide(L)'
;KKIIEGTPIAKYFKKIYACEYIYDEQTKEAIWPAMAINYTQKTQYIFRISKGTLDVTDEEKLNMETPDQQRAIQYRNMIYIGDGLTDIPCMQLLKDKGGKSIALYSSGNKHKVLPLVEDGRINYVCLADYSVNSTLEKIVKLMIENMAILEKLKEKESRQIQIFLKESNEKSEN
;
A
#
# COMPACT_ATOMS: atom_id res chain seq x y z
N LYS A 1 1.22 -4.93 -23.22
CA LYS A 1 0.79 -3.92 -22.22
C LYS A 1 -0.04 -4.62 -21.16
N LYS A 2 0.06 -4.19 -19.90
CA LYS A 2 -0.75 -4.75 -18.81
C LYS A 2 -2.22 -4.44 -19.09
N ILE A 3 -3.12 -5.36 -18.75
CA ILE A 3 -4.57 -5.19 -18.99
C ILE A 3 -5.06 -3.87 -18.39
N ILE A 4 -4.62 -3.54 -17.18
CA ILE A 4 -5.02 -2.32 -16.47
C ILE A 4 -4.54 -1.04 -17.16
N GLU A 5 -3.41 -1.06 -17.88
CA GLU A 5 -2.92 0.11 -18.63
C GLU A 5 -3.86 0.50 -19.78
N GLY A 6 -4.70 -0.43 -20.24
CA GLY A 6 -5.73 -0.16 -21.25
C GLY A 6 -7.04 0.43 -20.68
N THR A 7 -7.16 0.58 -19.36
CA THR A 7 -8.41 1.02 -18.72
C THR A 7 -8.49 2.54 -18.58
N PRO A 8 -9.69 3.16 -18.53
CA PRO A 8 -9.85 4.60 -18.35
C PRO A 8 -9.24 5.17 -17.07
N ILE A 9 -9.04 4.32 -16.05
CA ILE A 9 -8.47 4.69 -14.76
C ILE A 9 -6.94 4.64 -14.73
N ALA A 10 -6.28 4.09 -15.77
CA ALA A 10 -4.83 3.93 -15.83
C ALA A 10 -4.07 5.24 -15.54
N LYS A 11 -4.61 6.35 -16.04
CA LYS A 11 -4.05 7.71 -15.87
C LYS A 11 -3.93 8.19 -14.43
N TYR A 12 -4.65 7.58 -13.48
CA TYR A 12 -4.58 7.93 -12.07
C TYR A 12 -3.47 7.17 -11.31
N PHE A 13 -2.82 6.19 -11.94
CA PHE A 13 -1.76 5.40 -11.32
C PHE A 13 -0.38 5.88 -11.78
N LYS A 14 0.52 6.14 -10.83
CA LYS A 14 1.94 6.42 -11.13
C LYS A 14 2.67 5.21 -11.69
N LYS A 15 2.31 4.01 -11.24
CA LYS A 15 2.89 2.74 -11.67
C LYS A 15 1.87 1.62 -11.47
N ILE A 16 1.79 0.70 -12.43
CA ILE A 16 0.92 -0.47 -12.38
C ILE A 16 1.80 -1.73 -12.38
N TYR A 17 1.59 -2.61 -11.41
CA TYR A 17 2.13 -3.97 -11.40
C TYR A 17 0.94 -4.91 -11.56
N ALA A 18 0.89 -5.63 -12.67
CA ALA A 18 -0.22 -6.52 -12.99
C ALA A 18 0.28 -7.75 -13.74
N CYS A 19 -0.51 -8.81 -13.78
CA CYS A 19 -0.27 -9.93 -14.67
C CYS A 19 -0.27 -9.46 -16.13
N GLU A 20 0.51 -10.14 -16.96
CA GLU A 20 0.70 -9.79 -18.37
C GLU A 20 0.41 -11.00 -19.26
N TYR A 21 -0.13 -10.71 -20.43
CA TYR A 21 -0.30 -11.67 -21.53
C TYR A 21 0.55 -11.23 -22.71
N ILE A 22 1.02 -12.22 -23.46
CA ILE A 22 1.56 -12.07 -24.81
C ILE A 22 0.37 -11.93 -25.75
N TYR A 23 0.39 -10.89 -26.58
CA TYR A 23 -0.63 -10.64 -27.58
C TYR A 23 -0.06 -10.80 -28.97
N ASP A 24 -0.86 -11.33 -29.89
CA ASP A 24 -0.51 -11.36 -31.31
C ASP A 24 -0.36 -9.94 -31.85
N GLU A 25 0.71 -9.68 -32.60
CA GLU A 25 0.96 -8.33 -33.11
C GLU A 25 -0.04 -7.91 -34.19
N GLN A 26 -0.59 -8.85 -34.96
CA GLN A 26 -1.53 -8.61 -36.04
C GLN A 26 -2.98 -8.64 -35.55
N THR A 27 -3.39 -9.71 -34.87
CA THR A 27 -4.79 -9.90 -34.44
C THR A 27 -5.12 -9.20 -33.13
N LYS A 28 -4.11 -8.83 -32.33
CA LYS A 28 -4.24 -8.28 -30.96
C LYS A 28 -4.91 -9.23 -29.97
N GLU A 29 -5.03 -10.51 -30.30
CA GLU A 29 -5.59 -11.53 -29.41
C GLU A 29 -4.55 -12.02 -28.40
N ALA A 30 -4.99 -12.42 -27.21
CA ALA A 30 -4.11 -12.95 -26.17
C ALA A 30 -3.72 -14.41 -26.50
N ILE A 31 -2.42 -14.69 -26.56
CA ILE A 31 -1.88 -16.00 -26.95
C ILE A 31 -1.45 -16.81 -25.72
N TRP A 32 -0.75 -16.18 -24.77
CA TRP A 32 -0.13 -16.90 -23.65
C TRP A 32 0.13 -16.00 -22.43
N PRO A 33 0.05 -16.50 -21.18
CA PRO A 33 0.46 -15.74 -20.00
C PRO A 33 1.97 -15.43 -20.03
N ALA A 34 2.34 -14.15 -19.96
CA ALA A 34 3.72 -13.69 -19.90
C ALA A 34 4.23 -13.60 -18.45
N MET A 35 3.39 -13.08 -17.54
CA MET A 35 3.74 -12.89 -16.14
C MET A 35 2.52 -13.08 -15.25
N ALA A 36 2.65 -13.94 -14.24
CA ALA A 36 1.65 -14.12 -13.19
C ALA A 36 2.20 -13.56 -11.87
N ILE A 37 1.47 -12.64 -11.24
CA ILE A 37 1.84 -12.07 -9.94
C ILE A 37 1.42 -13.01 -8.82
N ASN A 38 2.39 -13.47 -8.03
CA ASN A 38 2.17 -14.31 -6.86
C ASN A 38 2.27 -13.54 -5.53
N TYR A 39 2.04 -14.22 -4.40
CA TYR A 39 2.08 -13.63 -3.06
C TYR A 39 3.44 -12.98 -2.72
N THR A 40 4.55 -13.59 -3.13
CA THR A 40 5.91 -13.06 -2.92
C THR A 40 6.12 -11.76 -3.68
N GLN A 41 5.70 -11.70 -4.95
CA GLN A 41 5.81 -10.51 -5.78
C GLN A 41 4.95 -9.36 -5.26
N LYS A 42 3.70 -9.63 -4.81
CA LYS A 42 2.85 -8.62 -4.15
C LYS A 42 3.56 -7.97 -2.97
N THR A 43 4.20 -8.80 -2.13
CA THR A 43 4.96 -8.35 -0.97
C THR A 43 6.18 -7.53 -1.40
N GLN A 44 6.93 -7.98 -2.40
CA GLN A 44 8.05 -7.23 -2.98
C GLN A 44 7.62 -5.84 -3.49
N TYR A 45 6.44 -5.72 -4.11
CA TYR A 45 5.94 -4.43 -4.60
C TYR A 45 5.64 -3.45 -3.47
N ILE A 46 5.19 -3.91 -2.31
CA ILE A 46 5.02 -3.05 -1.13
C ILE A 46 6.38 -2.43 -0.72
N PHE A 47 7.43 -3.24 -0.66
CA PHE A 47 8.79 -2.77 -0.36
C PHE A 47 9.31 -1.79 -1.42
N ARG A 48 9.12 -2.10 -2.71
CA ARG A 48 9.51 -1.24 -3.83
C ARG A 48 8.82 0.12 -3.78
N ILE A 49 7.49 0.14 -3.58
CA ILE A 49 6.71 1.38 -3.46
C ILE A 49 7.20 2.21 -2.28
N SER A 50 7.44 1.55 -1.14
CA SER A 50 7.91 2.22 0.06
C SER A 50 9.30 2.87 -0.13
N LYS A 51 10.23 2.18 -0.81
CA LYS A 51 11.56 2.71 -1.11
C LYS A 51 11.59 3.68 -2.30
N GLY A 52 10.55 3.72 -3.12
CA GLY A 52 10.51 4.50 -4.36
C GLY A 52 11.19 3.82 -5.56
N THR A 53 11.60 2.55 -5.44
CA THR A 53 12.26 1.77 -6.50
C THR A 53 11.20 1.15 -7.43
N LEU A 54 10.62 1.97 -8.30
CA LEU A 54 9.49 1.54 -9.15
C LEU A 54 9.91 0.65 -10.33
N ASP A 55 11.17 0.68 -10.72
CA ASP A 55 11.74 -0.27 -11.68
C ASP A 55 11.86 -1.65 -11.02
N VAL A 56 11.39 -2.69 -11.72
CA VAL A 56 11.44 -4.08 -11.21
C VAL A 56 12.83 -4.70 -11.36
N THR A 57 13.67 -4.13 -12.23
CA THR A 57 15.04 -4.62 -12.50
C THR A 57 16.08 -4.06 -11.52
N ASP A 58 15.75 -2.97 -10.82
CA ASP A 58 16.63 -2.36 -9.83
C ASP A 58 16.55 -3.13 -8.51
N GLU A 59 17.35 -4.19 -8.40
CA GLU A 59 17.46 -5.04 -7.21
C GLU A 59 18.39 -4.44 -6.15
N GLU A 60 19.42 -3.71 -6.57
CA GLU A 60 20.39 -3.10 -5.67
C GLU A 60 19.71 -2.10 -4.72
N LYS A 61 18.93 -1.15 -5.25
CA LYS A 61 18.18 -0.21 -4.41
C LYS A 61 17.09 -0.90 -3.60
N LEU A 62 16.53 -2.00 -4.09
CA LEU A 62 15.55 -2.77 -3.31
C LEU A 62 16.21 -3.46 -2.12
N ASN A 63 17.47 -3.89 -2.22
CA ASN A 63 18.15 -4.65 -1.18
C ASN A 63 18.87 -3.76 -0.15
N MET A 64 19.19 -2.50 -0.50
CA MET A 64 19.77 -1.55 0.45
C MET A 64 18.87 -1.33 1.67
N GLU A 65 19.45 -1.34 2.87
CA GLU A 65 18.70 -0.99 4.08
C GLU A 65 18.28 0.49 4.01
N THR A 66 17.00 0.76 4.28
CA THR A 66 16.44 2.12 4.23
C THR A 66 15.67 2.38 5.51
N PRO A 67 16.15 3.30 6.37
CA PRO A 67 15.44 3.77 7.55
C PRO A 67 14.05 4.29 7.19
N ASP A 68 13.09 4.15 8.09
CA ASP A 68 11.70 4.52 7.79
C ASP A 68 11.53 6.02 7.47
N GLN A 69 12.35 6.88 8.08
CA GLN A 69 12.34 8.33 7.80
C GLN A 69 12.82 8.68 6.38
N GLN A 70 13.63 7.84 5.75
CA GLN A 70 14.22 8.08 4.43
C GLN A 70 13.42 7.42 3.30
N ARG A 71 12.36 6.68 3.63
CA ARG A 71 11.50 6.03 2.64
C ARG A 71 10.71 7.07 1.86
N ALA A 72 10.60 6.86 0.56
CA ALA A 72 9.76 7.67 -0.31
C ALA A 72 8.30 7.65 0.13
N ILE A 73 7.80 6.50 0.56
CA ILE A 73 6.49 6.34 1.17
C ILE A 73 6.63 5.46 2.41
N GLN A 74 6.34 6.03 3.57
CA GLN A 74 6.32 5.28 4.82
C GLN A 74 5.11 4.37 4.87
N TYR A 75 5.26 3.19 5.48
CA TYR A 75 4.19 2.19 5.52
C TYR A 75 2.91 2.70 6.16
N ARG A 76 3.01 3.58 7.17
CA ARG A 76 1.85 4.22 7.81
C ARG A 76 0.99 5.05 6.85
N ASN A 77 1.54 5.46 5.71
CA ASN A 77 0.87 6.23 4.67
C ASN A 77 0.45 5.33 3.49
N MET A 78 0.29 4.02 3.72
CA MET A 78 -0.16 3.06 2.72
C MET A 78 -1.49 2.42 3.14
N ILE A 79 -2.37 2.22 2.16
CA ILE A 79 -3.60 1.44 2.30
C ILE A 79 -3.48 0.23 1.37
N TYR A 80 -3.66 -0.96 1.93
CA TYR A 80 -3.76 -2.20 1.16
C TYR A 80 -5.21 -2.67 1.13
N ILE A 81 -5.72 -2.99 -0.05
CA ILE A 81 -7.07 -3.52 -0.25
C ILE A 81 -6.92 -4.86 -0.97
N GLY A 82 -7.44 -5.94 -0.37
CA GLY A 82 -7.37 -7.29 -0.94
C GLY A 82 -8.58 -8.13 -0.59
N ASP A 83 -8.92 -9.10 -1.42
CA ASP A 83 -10.11 -9.94 -1.31
C ASP A 83 -9.80 -11.44 -1.25
N GLY A 84 -8.51 -11.81 -1.33
CA GLY A 84 -8.07 -13.19 -1.40
C GLY A 84 -7.17 -13.64 -0.25
N LEU A 85 -7.13 -14.95 -0.02
CA LEU A 85 -6.18 -15.59 0.90
C LEU A 85 -4.73 -15.28 0.52
N THR A 86 -4.44 -15.09 -0.77
CA THR A 86 -3.10 -14.75 -1.26
C THR A 86 -2.59 -13.38 -0.80
N ASP A 87 -3.50 -12.53 -0.29
CA ASP A 87 -3.18 -11.18 0.16
C ASP A 87 -2.94 -11.09 1.66
N ILE A 88 -3.22 -12.16 2.42
CA ILE A 88 -3.04 -12.19 3.88
C ILE A 88 -1.63 -11.76 4.30
N PRO A 89 -0.53 -12.26 3.68
CA PRO A 89 0.81 -11.85 4.07
C PRO A 89 1.04 -10.35 3.85
N CYS A 90 0.51 -9.79 2.77
CA CYS A 90 0.61 -8.36 2.46
C CYS A 90 -0.19 -7.49 3.44
N MET A 91 -1.42 -7.91 3.75
CA MET A 91 -2.28 -7.21 4.71
C MET A 91 -1.69 -7.21 6.12
N GLN A 92 -1.13 -8.34 6.55
CA GLN A 92 -0.48 -8.49 7.85
C GLN A 92 0.81 -7.66 7.91
N LEU A 93 1.68 -7.79 6.90
CA LEU A 93 2.91 -6.99 6.80
C LEU A 93 2.61 -5.50 6.94
N LEU A 94 1.62 -5.01 6.20
CA LEU A 94 1.33 -3.58 6.20
C LEU A 94 0.74 -3.11 7.52
N LYS A 95 -0.14 -3.92 8.15
CA LYS A 95 -0.67 -3.66 9.48
C LYS A 95 0.45 -3.58 10.52
N ASP A 96 1.38 -4.53 10.52
CA ASP A 96 2.48 -4.60 11.49
C ASP A 96 3.45 -3.42 11.33
N LYS A 97 3.58 -2.88 10.11
CA LYS A 97 4.37 -1.68 9.82
C LYS A 97 3.60 -0.36 10.01
N GLY A 98 2.39 -0.41 10.56
CA GLY A 98 1.59 0.76 10.91
C GLY A 98 0.71 1.33 9.79
N GLY A 99 0.70 0.70 8.61
CA GLY A 99 -0.24 1.02 7.54
C GLY A 99 -1.64 0.45 7.79
N LYS A 100 -2.53 0.58 6.80
CA LYS A 100 -3.93 0.12 6.90
C LYS A 100 -4.23 -0.97 5.90
N SER A 101 -4.80 -2.08 6.36
CA SER A 101 -5.29 -3.16 5.50
C SER A 101 -6.81 -3.32 5.57
N ILE A 102 -7.43 -3.48 4.39
CA ILE A 102 -8.86 -3.70 4.20
C ILE A 102 -9.03 -5.04 3.49
N ALA A 103 -9.67 -6.00 4.14
CA ALA A 103 -10.12 -7.22 3.50
C ALA A 103 -11.52 -7.01 2.91
N LEU A 104 -11.67 -7.30 1.61
CA LEU A 104 -12.95 -7.24 0.92
C LEU A 104 -13.61 -8.61 0.86
N TYR A 105 -14.94 -8.63 0.86
CA TYR A 105 -15.72 -9.83 0.58
C TYR A 105 -16.91 -9.51 -0.32
N SER A 106 -17.33 -10.47 -1.13
CA SER A 106 -18.60 -10.42 -1.87
C SER A 106 -19.76 -10.95 -1.02
N SER A 107 -20.98 -10.55 -1.33
CA SER A 107 -22.20 -11.10 -0.73
C SER A 107 -22.20 -12.63 -0.81
N GLY A 108 -22.26 -13.31 0.35
CA GLY A 108 -22.19 -14.77 0.46
C GLY A 108 -20.82 -15.35 0.85
N ASN A 109 -19.74 -14.58 0.72
CA ASN A 109 -18.37 -15.04 1.00
C ASN A 109 -17.78 -14.53 2.33
N LYS A 110 -18.63 -14.03 3.24
CA LYS A 110 -18.19 -13.50 4.54
C LYS A 110 -17.37 -14.51 5.36
N HIS A 111 -17.69 -15.79 5.25
CA HIS A 111 -17.00 -16.89 5.94
C HIS A 111 -15.50 -16.98 5.58
N LYS A 112 -15.09 -16.52 4.39
CA LYS A 112 -13.67 -16.55 3.96
C LYS A 112 -12.80 -15.52 4.68
N VAL A 113 -13.41 -14.42 5.13
CA VAL A 113 -12.71 -13.31 5.77
C VAL A 113 -12.79 -13.39 7.30
N LEU A 114 -13.74 -14.17 7.83
CA LEU A 114 -13.96 -14.32 9.27
C LEU A 114 -12.69 -14.75 10.04
N PRO A 115 -11.92 -15.77 9.60
CA PRO A 115 -10.70 -16.17 10.30
C PRO A 115 -9.62 -15.07 10.33
N LEU A 116 -9.61 -14.19 9.33
CA LEU A 116 -8.64 -13.09 9.25
C LEU A 116 -8.91 -12.02 10.31
N VAL A 117 -10.17 -11.84 10.66
CA VAL A 117 -10.60 -10.95 11.74
C VAL A 117 -10.27 -11.56 13.09
N GLU A 118 -10.59 -12.84 13.28
CA GLU A 118 -10.37 -13.56 14.55
C GLU A 118 -8.88 -13.63 14.91
N ASP A 119 -8.03 -13.92 13.93
CA ASP A 119 -6.57 -13.95 14.10
C ASP A 119 -5.95 -12.54 14.25
N GLY A 120 -6.76 -11.47 14.15
CA GLY A 120 -6.28 -10.10 14.24
C GLY A 120 -5.28 -9.72 13.15
N ARG A 121 -5.38 -10.29 11.93
CA ARG A 121 -4.40 -10.07 10.85
C ARG A 121 -4.68 -8.83 9.99
N ILE A 122 -5.88 -8.26 10.09
CA ILE A 122 -6.34 -7.14 9.26
C ILE A 122 -6.85 -5.99 10.12
N ASN A 123 -7.00 -4.79 9.54
CA ASN A 123 -7.59 -3.64 10.25
C ASN A 123 -9.10 -3.52 10.01
N TYR A 124 -9.57 -3.73 8.78
CA TYR A 124 -10.96 -3.53 8.39
C TYR A 124 -11.46 -4.64 7.49
N VAL A 125 -12.78 -4.85 7.52
CA VAL A 125 -13.50 -5.73 6.60
C VAL A 125 -14.63 -4.95 5.96
N CYS A 126 -14.72 -4.99 4.63
CA CYS A 126 -15.75 -4.26 3.87
C CYS A 126 -16.37 -5.14 2.79
N LEU A 127 -17.64 -4.88 2.47
CA LEU A 127 -18.22 -5.41 1.24
C LEU A 127 -17.43 -4.83 0.04
N ALA A 128 -17.24 -5.61 -1.02
CA ALA A 128 -16.64 -5.17 -2.28
C ALA A 128 -17.58 -4.24 -3.08
N ASP A 129 -18.05 -3.18 -2.43
CA ASP A 129 -18.93 -2.17 -2.99
C ASP A 129 -18.15 -0.85 -3.17
N TYR A 130 -17.84 -0.55 -4.42
CA TYR A 130 -17.06 0.62 -4.82
C TYR A 130 -17.95 1.81 -5.22
N SER A 131 -19.25 1.76 -4.94
CA SER A 131 -20.15 2.88 -5.27
C SER A 131 -19.86 4.12 -4.43
N VAL A 132 -20.32 5.27 -4.92
CA VAL A 132 -20.32 6.51 -4.15
C VAL A 132 -21.15 6.33 -2.87
N ASN A 133 -20.65 6.87 -1.76
CA ASN A 133 -21.20 6.79 -0.40
C ASN A 133 -21.24 5.39 0.23
N SER A 134 -20.60 4.39 -0.38
CA SER A 134 -20.46 3.07 0.22
C SER A 134 -19.63 3.10 1.51
N THR A 135 -19.74 2.05 2.31
CA THR A 135 -18.91 1.89 3.52
C THR A 135 -17.43 1.88 3.19
N LEU A 136 -17.03 1.24 2.08
CA LEU A 136 -15.64 1.18 1.63
C LEU A 136 -15.10 2.58 1.32
N GLU A 137 -15.83 3.37 0.54
CA GLU A 137 -15.40 4.72 0.17
C GLU A 137 -15.23 5.61 1.40
N LYS A 138 -16.19 5.57 2.33
CA LYS A 138 -16.16 6.35 3.58
C LYS A 138 -14.96 5.98 4.44
N ILE A 139 -14.68 4.68 4.61
CA ILE A 139 -13.53 4.21 5.39
C ILE A 139 -12.21 4.64 4.74
N VAL A 140 -12.07 4.50 3.42
CA VAL A 140 -10.85 4.93 2.71
C VAL A 140 -10.63 6.44 2.86
N LYS A 141 -11.68 7.26 2.72
CA LYS A 141 -11.59 8.71 2.95
C LYS A 141 -11.11 9.05 4.36
N LEU A 142 -11.71 8.42 5.38
CA LEU A 142 -11.30 8.60 6.79
C LEU A 142 -9.85 8.16 7.05
N MET A 143 -9.38 7.09 6.39
CA MET A 143 -7.98 6.67 6.49
C MET A 143 -7.03 7.72 5.93
N ILE A 144 -7.34 8.28 4.76
CA ILE A 144 -6.53 9.33 4.13
C ILE A 144 -6.51 10.58 5.00
N GLU A 145 -7.66 11.00 5.54
CA GLU A 145 -7.74 12.12 6.48
C GLU A 145 -6.90 11.87 7.73
N ASN A 146 -7.00 10.67 8.32
CA ASN A 146 -6.19 10.28 9.47
C ASN A 146 -4.69 10.29 9.15
N MET A 147 -4.27 9.79 7.98
CA MET A 147 -2.87 9.84 7.54
C MET A 147 -2.37 11.28 7.44
N ALA A 148 -3.18 12.18 6.85
CA ALA A 148 -2.83 13.59 6.74
C ALA A 148 -2.73 14.29 8.10
N ILE A 149 -3.60 13.93 9.06
CA ILE A 149 -3.53 14.45 10.44
C ILE A 149 -2.27 13.97 11.15
N LEU A 150 -1.97 12.66 11.06
CA LEU A 150 -0.79 12.08 11.69
C LEU A 150 0.51 12.66 11.15
N GLU A 151 0.59 12.93 9.84
CA GLU A 151 1.76 13.56 9.25
C GLU A 151 1.97 14.99 9.79
N LYS A 152 0.90 15.78 9.84
CA LYS A 152 0.94 17.14 10.43
C LYS A 152 1.36 17.13 11.90
N LEU A 153 0.89 16.16 12.68
CA LEU A 153 1.28 16.02 14.09
C LEU A 153 2.76 15.69 14.23
N LYS A 154 3.27 14.78 13.40
CA LYS A 154 4.67 14.38 13.41
C LYS A 154 5.63 15.53 13.04
N GLU A 155 5.24 16.34 12.07
CA GLU A 155 5.98 17.57 11.72
C GLU A 155 6.03 18.55 12.89
N LYS A 156 4.90 18.77 13.57
CA LYS A 156 4.83 19.64 14.76
C LYS A 156 5.68 19.12 15.91
N GLU A 157 5.58 17.82 16.21
CA GLU A 157 6.38 17.15 17.24
C GLU A 157 7.88 17.31 16.96
N SER A 158 8.32 16.99 15.75
CA SER A 158 9.72 17.09 15.34
C SER A 158 10.25 18.52 15.48
N ARG A 159 9.45 19.50 15.06
CA ARG A 159 9.81 20.92 15.17
C ARG A 159 9.88 21.39 16.63
N GLN A 160 8.92 21.00 17.46
CA GLN A 160 8.87 21.38 18.87
C GLN A 160 10.09 20.84 19.62
N ILE A 161 10.43 19.56 19.43
CA ILE A 161 11.59 18.93 20.06
C ILE A 161 12.89 19.61 19.61
N GLN A 162 13.04 19.91 18.31
CA GLN A 162 14.23 20.60 17.81
C GLN A 162 14.41 22.00 18.41
N ILE A 163 13.33 22.76 18.59
CA ILE A 163 13.38 24.08 19.23
C ILE A 163 13.83 23.94 20.68
N PHE A 164 13.21 23.03 21.43
CA PHE A 164 13.54 22.81 22.85
C PHE A 164 15.01 22.38 23.06
N LEU A 165 15.54 21.51 22.20
CA LEU A 165 16.94 21.07 22.27
C LEU A 165 17.92 22.22 21.99
N LYS A 166 17.61 23.09 21.02
CA LYS A 166 18.45 24.26 20.71
C LYS A 166 18.50 25.24 21.89
N GLU A 167 17.35 25.58 22.46
CA GLU A 167 17.25 26.49 23.61
C GLU A 167 17.97 25.95 24.86
N SER A 168 18.02 24.62 25.01
CA SER A 168 18.71 23.97 26.14
C SER A 168 20.24 24.02 25.98
N ASN A 169 20.76 23.85 24.76
CA ASN A 169 22.20 23.89 24.49
C ASN A 169 22.77 25.32 24.61
N GLU A 170 22.03 26.34 24.15
CA GLU A 170 22.44 27.75 24.26
C GLU A 170 22.53 28.24 25.73
N LYS A 171 21.81 27.59 26.65
CA LYS A 171 21.87 27.88 28.10
C LYS A 171 23.00 27.17 28.82
N SER A 172 23.58 26.11 28.26
CA SER A 172 24.72 25.40 28.85
C SER A 172 26.08 25.97 28.45
N GLU A 173 26.13 26.83 27.43
CA GLU A 173 27.34 27.48 26.93
C GLU A 173 27.56 28.90 27.49
N ASN A 174 26.62 29.41 28.31
CA ASN A 174 26.72 30.67 29.08
C ASN A 174 26.81 30.39 30.58
#